data_AF-A0A5B7J7B5-F1
#
_entry.id   AF-A0A5B7J7B5-F1
#
_cell.length_a   1.000
_cell.length_b   1.000
_cell.length_c   1.000
_cell.angle_alpha   90.00
_cell.angle_beta   90.00
_cell.angle_gamma   90.00
#
_symmetry.space_group_name_H-M   'P 1'
#
loop_
_entity.id
_entity.type
_entity.pdbx_description
1 polymer ?
#
loop_
_entity_poly.entity_id
_entity_poly.type
_entity_poly.pdbx_seq_one_letter_code
_entity_poly.pdbx_strand_id
1 'polypeptide(L)'
;MEVLLITYDSDDPTQAITNTSIPLNFRPTTLWRRRQTTGGDWRQAAITYSTGQKHSIVFSASPDASYIKYRGFVAVDDIIFNSGPCENECLFDQDFCSWNNALNDDEDDFDWSLGWSSGKRGTGPAKDQASSLDPHVKTGGYAYIDSEAPRLSGETARLVSDVLQPREEPLCFHFWVNMHGGGLGTLRYRATLLIDCLSN
;
A
#
# COMPACT_ATOMS: atom_id res chain seq x y z
N MET A 1 -0.14 13.05 -11.43
CA MET A 1 0.52 11.93 -12.14
C MET A 1 0.09 10.64 -11.50
N GLU A 2 -0.08 9.59 -12.29
CA GLU A 2 -0.34 8.23 -11.82
C GLU A 2 0.43 7.22 -12.68
N VAL A 3 0.70 6.07 -12.08
CA VAL A 3 1.26 4.90 -12.76
C VAL A 3 0.14 3.88 -12.89
N LEU A 4 -0.12 3.47 -14.13
CA LEU A 4 -1.13 2.49 -14.48
C LEU A 4 -0.44 1.20 -14.93
N LEU A 5 -0.90 0.07 -14.41
CA LEU A 5 -0.65 -1.24 -14.99
C LEU A 5 -1.73 -1.53 -16.01
N ILE A 6 -1.33 -1.93 -17.21
CA ILE A 6 -2.26 -2.41 -18.25
C ILE A 6 -2.01 -3.90 -18.43
N THR A 7 -2.96 -4.74 -18.03
CA THR A 7 -2.91 -6.17 -18.32
C THR A 7 -3.67 -6.50 -19.60
N TYR A 8 -3.23 -7.56 -20.29
CA TYR A 8 -3.82 -8.01 -21.55
C TYR A 8 -4.51 -9.36 -21.36
N ASP A 9 -5.75 -9.47 -21.81
CA ASP A 9 -6.51 -10.74 -21.86
C ASP A 9 -6.18 -11.58 -23.13
N SER A 10 -5.11 -11.24 -23.87
CA SER A 10 -4.71 -11.90 -25.13
C SER A 10 -3.33 -12.57 -25.03
N ASP A 11 -3.19 -13.73 -25.68
CA ASP A 11 -1.95 -14.51 -25.72
C ASP A 11 -0.80 -13.81 -26.45
N ASP A 12 -1.06 -12.80 -27.28
CA ASP A 12 -0.02 -12.03 -28.00
C ASP A 12 -0.36 -10.53 -28.09
N PRO A 13 0.07 -9.71 -27.10
CA PRO A 13 -0.19 -8.27 -27.10
C PRO A 13 0.57 -7.55 -28.22
N THR A 14 1.71 -8.07 -28.67
CA THR A 14 2.49 -7.49 -29.78
C THR A 14 1.77 -7.61 -31.12
N GLN A 15 1.15 -8.77 -31.41
CA GLN A 15 0.29 -8.95 -32.58
C GLN A 15 -0.89 -7.97 -32.55
N ALA A 16 -1.48 -7.78 -31.38
CA ALA A 16 -2.72 -7.05 -31.26
C ALA A 16 -2.52 -5.52 -31.18
N ILE A 17 -1.35 -5.02 -30.76
CA ILE A 17 -0.95 -3.62 -30.95
C ILE A 17 -0.75 -3.30 -32.44
N THR A 18 -0.31 -4.29 -33.24
CA THR A 18 -0.09 -4.14 -34.69
C THR A 18 -1.29 -4.49 -35.57
N ASN A 19 -2.26 -5.25 -35.05
CA ASN A 19 -3.38 -5.79 -35.83
C ASN A 19 -4.70 -5.21 -35.35
N THR A 20 -5.21 -4.21 -36.07
CA THR A 20 -6.44 -3.45 -35.77
C THR A 20 -7.73 -4.27 -35.85
N SER A 21 -7.66 -5.57 -36.16
CA SER A 21 -8.82 -6.45 -36.36
C SER A 21 -9.20 -7.30 -35.15
N ILE A 22 -8.36 -7.35 -34.11
CA ILE A 22 -8.66 -8.07 -32.86
C ILE A 22 -8.98 -7.05 -31.77
N PRO A 23 -10.18 -7.03 -31.18
CA PRO A 23 -10.46 -6.18 -30.03
C PRO A 23 -9.61 -6.65 -28.84
N LEU A 24 -8.58 -5.88 -28.52
CA LEU A 24 -7.84 -6.02 -27.28
C LEU A 24 -8.70 -5.51 -26.14
N ASN A 25 -9.05 -6.40 -25.22
CA ASN A 25 -9.54 -6.00 -23.92
C ASN A 25 -8.35 -5.71 -23.01
N PHE A 26 -8.23 -4.46 -22.62
CA PHE A 26 -7.22 -4.00 -21.66
C PHE A 26 -7.89 -3.71 -20.33
N ARG A 27 -7.19 -4.01 -19.23
CA ARG A 27 -7.62 -3.61 -17.89
C ARG A 27 -6.60 -2.66 -17.27
N PRO A 28 -6.94 -1.36 -17.14
CA PRO A 28 -6.08 -0.40 -16.48
C PRO A 28 -6.28 -0.43 -14.96
N THR A 29 -5.19 -0.65 -14.23
CA THR A 29 -5.17 -0.68 -12.77
C THR A 29 -4.20 0.37 -12.25
N THR A 30 -4.68 1.28 -11.40
CA THR A 30 -3.82 2.33 -10.82
C THR A 30 -2.94 1.72 -9.75
N LEU A 31 -1.63 1.62 -10.03
CA LEU A 31 -0.64 1.13 -9.07
C LEU A 31 -0.20 2.23 -8.10
N TRP A 32 -0.12 3.47 -8.58
CA TRP A 32 0.34 4.60 -7.77
C TRP A 32 -0.22 5.91 -8.29
N ARG A 33 -0.41 6.87 -7.40
CA ARG A 33 -0.89 8.21 -7.75
C ARG A 33 -0.32 9.28 -6.84
N ARG A 34 0.15 10.37 -7.45
CA ARG A 34 0.52 11.61 -6.77
C ARG A 34 -0.25 12.79 -7.34
N ARG A 35 -0.88 13.55 -6.44
CA ARG A 35 -1.61 14.79 -6.76
C ARG A 35 -0.85 16.06 -6.39
N GLN A 36 0.10 15.97 -5.46
CA GLN A 36 0.83 17.12 -4.95
C GLN A 36 2.16 17.34 -5.68
N THR A 37 2.61 18.60 -5.75
CA THR A 37 3.92 18.99 -6.29
C THR A 37 5.08 18.31 -5.55
N THR A 38 6.23 18.20 -6.21
CA THR A 38 7.50 17.78 -5.58
C THR A 38 8.28 18.97 -5.01
N GLY A 39 7.79 20.20 -5.18
CA GLY A 39 8.51 21.41 -4.79
C GLY A 39 9.67 21.78 -5.72
N GLY A 40 9.79 21.12 -6.88
CA GLY A 40 10.92 21.28 -7.81
C GLY A 40 12.02 20.22 -7.64
N ASP A 41 11.96 19.43 -6.58
CA ASP A 41 12.92 18.36 -6.33
C ASP A 41 12.56 17.07 -7.09
N TRP A 42 13.58 16.27 -7.40
CA TRP A 42 13.39 14.86 -7.76
C TRP A 42 12.95 14.08 -6.53
N ARG A 43 11.91 13.26 -6.68
CA ARG A 43 11.37 12.41 -5.62
C ARG A 43 11.18 11.00 -6.17
N GLN A 44 11.86 10.04 -5.57
CA GLN A 44 11.73 8.63 -5.95
C GLN A 44 10.32 8.12 -5.60
N ALA A 45 9.74 7.33 -6.51
CA ALA A 45 8.54 6.55 -6.27
C ALA A 45 8.89 5.08 -6.51
N ALA A 46 8.50 4.21 -5.59
CA ALA A 46 8.71 2.77 -5.66
C ALA A 46 7.37 2.07 -5.42
N ILE A 47 7.11 1.00 -6.16
CA ILE A 47 5.83 0.30 -6.13
C ILE A 47 6.09 -1.20 -6.28
N THR A 48 5.64 -2.00 -5.31
CA THR A 48 5.67 -3.45 -5.44
C THR A 48 4.38 -3.96 -6.08
N TYR A 49 4.50 -4.78 -7.13
CA TYR A 49 3.37 -5.49 -7.70
C TYR A 49 3.83 -6.81 -8.33
N SER A 50 2.91 -7.76 -8.45
CA SER A 50 3.12 -8.97 -9.25
C SER A 50 1.86 -9.30 -10.04
N THR A 51 2.03 -9.90 -11.21
CA THR A 51 0.91 -10.40 -12.00
C THR A 51 1.36 -11.59 -12.84
N GLY A 52 0.45 -12.55 -13.02
CA GLY A 52 0.65 -13.67 -13.94
C GLY A 52 0.29 -13.34 -15.39
N GLN A 53 -0.27 -12.16 -15.66
CA GLN A 53 -0.67 -11.74 -17.00
C GLN A 53 0.46 -10.98 -17.70
N LYS A 54 0.51 -11.09 -19.04
CA LYS A 54 1.29 -10.14 -19.85
C LYS A 54 0.77 -8.73 -19.58
N HIS A 55 1.67 -7.76 -19.44
CA HIS A 55 1.29 -6.41 -19.04
C HIS A 55 2.30 -5.36 -19.51
N SER A 56 1.88 -4.09 -19.48
CA SER A 56 2.72 -2.90 -19.67
C SER A 56 2.49 -1.90 -18.54
N ILE A 57 3.49 -1.03 -18.32
CA ILE A 57 3.41 0.08 -17.37
C ILE A 57 3.25 1.39 -18.13
N VAL A 58 2.28 2.20 -17.72
CA VAL A 58 1.98 3.49 -18.35
C VAL A 58 2.03 4.60 -17.31
N PHE A 59 2.84 5.61 -17.58
CA PHE A 59 2.78 6.89 -16.86
C PHE A 59 1.68 7.75 -17.46
N SER A 60 0.70 8.13 -16.63
CA SER A 60 -0.38 9.03 -17.02
C SER A 60 -0.28 10.33 -16.21
N ALA A 61 -0.29 11.46 -16.91
CA ALA A 61 -0.29 12.77 -16.31
C ALA A 61 -1.22 13.71 -17.07
N SER A 62 -2.13 14.34 -16.35
CA SER A 62 -3.02 15.37 -16.87
C SER A 62 -2.79 16.69 -16.12
N PRO A 63 -2.75 17.84 -16.82
CA PRO A 63 -2.67 19.13 -16.17
C PRO A 63 -3.98 19.45 -15.45
N ASP A 64 -3.88 20.08 -14.28
CA ASP A 64 -5.05 20.63 -13.60
C ASP A 64 -5.50 21.93 -14.28
N ALA A 65 -6.71 21.90 -14.84
CA ALA A 65 -7.30 23.01 -15.59
C ALA A 65 -7.55 24.25 -14.71
N SER A 66 -7.57 24.12 -13.38
CA SER A 66 -7.75 25.25 -12.45
C SER A 66 -6.58 26.24 -12.45
N TYR A 67 -5.40 25.87 -12.95
CA TYR A 67 -4.19 26.71 -12.95
C TYR A 67 -3.73 27.09 -14.36
N ILE A 68 -4.55 27.87 -15.08
CA ILE A 68 -4.32 28.20 -16.51
C ILE A 68 -3.06 29.06 -16.73
N LYS A 69 -2.70 29.95 -15.79
CA LYS A 69 -1.56 30.88 -15.95
C LYS A 69 -0.20 30.31 -15.52
N TYR A 70 -0.17 29.31 -14.65
CA TYR A 70 1.07 28.71 -14.14
C TYR A 70 0.94 27.19 -14.16
N ARG A 71 1.26 26.58 -15.30
CA ARG A 71 1.27 25.12 -15.46
C ARG A 71 2.65 24.58 -15.12
N GLY A 72 2.69 23.48 -14.37
CA GLY A 72 3.92 22.73 -14.10
C GLY A 72 4.25 21.74 -15.21
N PHE A 73 5.42 21.09 -15.05
CA PHE A 73 5.84 19.96 -15.87
C PHE A 73 5.75 18.66 -15.05
N VAL A 74 5.63 17.53 -15.75
CA VAL A 74 5.85 16.20 -15.19
C VAL A 74 7.02 15.59 -15.94
N ALA A 75 8.05 15.17 -15.21
CA ALA A 75 9.24 14.51 -15.74
C ALA A 75 9.45 13.18 -15.00
N VAL A 76 9.95 12.18 -15.73
CA VAL A 76 10.28 10.85 -15.21
C VAL A 76 11.67 10.50 -15.75
N ASP A 77 12.53 9.95 -14.92
CA ASP A 77 13.90 9.54 -15.27
C ASP A 77 14.28 8.26 -14.50
N ASP A 78 15.36 7.59 -14.89
CA ASP A 78 15.97 6.43 -14.20
C ASP A 78 14.99 5.27 -13.88
N ILE A 79 14.26 4.78 -14.90
CA ILE A 79 13.32 3.65 -14.73
C ILE A 79 14.10 2.34 -14.56
N ILE A 80 14.04 1.75 -13.36
CA ILE A 80 14.73 0.51 -13.00
C ILE A 80 13.71 -0.54 -12.52
N PHE A 81 13.89 -1.79 -12.94
CA PHE A 81 13.13 -2.94 -12.46
C PHE A 81 14.03 -3.83 -11.61
N ASN A 82 13.73 -3.92 -10.32
CA ASN A 82 14.37 -4.86 -9.41
C ASN A 82 13.45 -6.05 -9.16
N SER A 83 14.04 -7.22 -8.89
CA SER A 83 13.29 -8.39 -8.45
C SER A 83 12.98 -8.30 -6.96
N GLY A 84 11.74 -8.60 -6.57
CA GLY A 84 11.29 -8.56 -5.17
C GLY A 84 10.60 -7.25 -4.78
N PRO A 85 10.16 -7.14 -3.51
CA PRO A 85 9.54 -5.93 -2.98
C PRO A 85 10.43 -4.69 -2.97
N CYS A 86 9.82 -3.51 -3.01
CA CYS A 86 10.49 -2.23 -2.85
C CYS A 86 11.00 -2.03 -1.42
N GLU A 87 12.14 -1.37 -1.27
CA GLU A 87 12.73 -1.07 0.04
C GLU A 87 11.80 -0.17 0.89
N ASN A 88 11.72 -0.47 2.19
CA ASN A 88 10.91 0.26 3.19
C ASN A 88 9.38 0.17 3.01
N GLU A 89 8.89 -0.66 2.08
CA GLU A 89 7.47 -1.01 1.99
C GLU A 89 7.21 -2.27 2.83
N CYS A 90 6.37 -2.17 3.87
CA CYS A 90 5.93 -3.37 4.57
C CYS A 90 4.61 -3.87 3.96
N LEU A 91 4.73 -4.96 3.20
CA LEU A 91 3.62 -5.57 2.48
C LEU A 91 2.89 -6.63 3.29
N PHE A 92 3.40 -6.99 4.48
CA PHE A 92 2.85 -8.07 5.32
C PHE A 92 2.67 -9.40 4.54
N ASP A 93 3.52 -9.65 3.55
CA ASP A 93 3.39 -10.74 2.59
C ASP A 93 4.07 -12.03 3.04
N GLN A 94 5.03 -11.92 3.95
CA GLN A 94 5.75 -13.04 4.55
C GLN A 94 5.85 -12.90 6.07
N ASP A 95 6.11 -11.69 6.57
CA ASP A 95 6.27 -11.38 7.99
C ASP A 95 5.72 -9.99 8.33
N PHE A 96 5.98 -9.50 9.56
CA PHE A 96 5.63 -8.15 9.99
C PHE A 96 6.71 -7.10 9.62
N CYS A 97 7.71 -7.45 8.81
CA CYS A 97 8.85 -6.59 8.50
C CYS A 97 9.55 -6.10 9.80
N SER A 98 9.78 -4.79 9.93
CA SER A 98 10.24 -4.11 11.14
C SER A 98 9.14 -3.80 12.17
N TRP A 99 7.92 -4.28 11.97
CA TRP A 99 6.85 -4.15 12.95
C TRP A 99 6.83 -5.38 13.86
N ASN A 100 6.48 -5.15 15.12
CA ASN A 100 6.48 -6.17 16.15
C ASN A 100 5.16 -6.10 16.91
N ASN A 101 4.58 -7.27 17.23
CA ASN A 101 3.57 -7.29 18.28
C ASN A 101 4.21 -6.79 19.58
N ALA A 102 3.48 -5.93 20.30
CA ALA A 102 3.96 -5.45 21.57
C ALA A 102 4.20 -6.63 22.51
N LEU A 103 5.20 -6.50 23.38
CA LEU A 103 5.37 -7.47 24.45
C LEU A 103 4.20 -7.27 25.41
N ASN A 104 3.36 -8.30 25.59
CA ASN A 104 2.21 -8.35 26.51
C ASN A 104 2.48 -7.56 27.81
N ASP A 105 2.17 -6.27 27.79
CA ASP A 105 2.21 -5.37 28.93
C ASP A 105 0.77 -5.07 29.35
N ASP A 106 0.57 -4.23 30.35
CA ASP A 106 -0.78 -3.93 30.86
C ASP A 106 -1.69 -3.22 29.82
N GLU A 107 -1.19 -2.90 28.62
CA GLU A 107 -1.94 -2.29 27.52
C GLU A 107 -2.09 -3.19 26.27
N ASP A 108 -1.61 -4.44 26.32
CA ASP A 108 -1.68 -5.40 25.22
C ASP A 108 -2.23 -6.76 25.68
N ASP A 109 -3.42 -7.11 25.18
CA ASP A 109 -4.18 -8.30 25.55
C ASP A 109 -4.06 -9.45 24.54
N PHE A 110 -3.71 -9.13 23.28
CA PHE A 110 -3.57 -10.11 22.20
C PHE A 110 -2.80 -9.58 20.99
N ASP A 111 -2.36 -10.51 20.13
CA ASP A 111 -1.48 -10.20 19.00
C ASP A 111 -2.22 -9.94 17.68
N TRP A 112 -1.62 -9.08 16.86
CA TRP A 112 -1.92 -9.00 15.43
C TRP A 112 -1.44 -10.28 14.72
N SER A 113 -2.17 -10.66 13.68
CA SER A 113 -1.88 -11.81 12.82
C SER A 113 -1.71 -11.38 11.35
N LEU A 114 -1.06 -12.21 10.54
CA LEU A 114 -0.90 -11.98 9.10
C LEU A 114 -2.02 -12.68 8.31
N GLY A 115 -2.60 -11.98 7.33
CA GLY A 115 -3.64 -12.52 6.47
C GLY A 115 -3.52 -12.04 5.02
N TRP A 116 -4.11 -12.81 4.11
CA TRP A 116 -4.21 -12.47 2.68
C TRP A 116 -5.66 -12.39 2.20
N SER A 117 -6.59 -12.90 3.01
CA SER A 117 -8.04 -12.88 2.80
C SER A 117 -8.72 -13.17 4.13
N SER A 118 -9.81 -12.47 4.46
CA SER A 118 -10.53 -12.74 5.71
C SER A 118 -11.17 -14.13 5.68
N GLY A 119 -11.48 -14.64 4.47
CA GLY A 119 -12.24 -15.89 4.28
C GLY A 119 -13.68 -15.85 4.81
N LYS A 120 -14.08 -14.77 5.50
CA LYS A 120 -15.37 -14.63 6.16
C LYS A 120 -16.34 -13.86 5.28
N ARG A 121 -17.59 -14.32 5.22
CA ARG A 121 -18.67 -13.56 4.55
C ARG A 121 -19.10 -12.40 5.44
N GLY A 122 -19.15 -11.21 4.87
CA GLY A 122 -19.70 -10.03 5.55
C GLY A 122 -18.76 -9.34 6.55
N THR A 123 -17.48 -9.74 6.62
CA THR A 123 -16.47 -9.07 7.47
C THR A 123 -15.06 -9.18 6.89
N GLY A 124 -14.21 -8.22 7.24
CA GLY A 124 -12.82 -8.10 6.79
C GLY A 124 -12.66 -7.89 5.28
N PRO A 125 -11.41 -7.71 4.82
CA PRO A 125 -11.13 -7.59 3.41
C PRO A 125 -10.98 -8.96 2.74
N ALA A 126 -11.59 -9.14 1.57
CA ALA A 126 -11.49 -10.37 0.78
C ALA A 126 -10.07 -10.60 0.21
N LYS A 127 -9.28 -9.53 0.07
CA LYS A 127 -7.91 -9.49 -0.44
C LYS A 127 -7.16 -8.33 0.22
N ASP A 128 -5.83 -8.34 0.20
CA ASP A 128 -5.05 -7.17 0.60
C ASP A 128 -5.39 -5.93 -0.25
N GLN A 129 -4.94 -4.74 0.18
CA GLN A 129 -5.41 -3.50 -0.41
C GLN A 129 -5.07 -3.40 -1.91
N ALA A 130 -3.85 -3.71 -2.33
CA ALA A 130 -3.49 -3.51 -3.72
C ALA A 130 -4.13 -4.58 -4.64
N SER A 131 -4.25 -5.84 -4.20
CA SER A 131 -5.00 -6.88 -4.93
C SER A 131 -6.52 -6.67 -4.92
N SER A 132 -7.03 -5.76 -4.07
CA SER A 132 -8.45 -5.37 -4.09
C SER A 132 -8.82 -4.49 -5.28
N LEU A 133 -7.82 -3.86 -5.92
CA LEU A 133 -8.03 -2.98 -7.08
C LEU A 133 -8.29 -3.78 -8.36
N ASP A 134 -7.59 -4.91 -8.52
CA ASP A 134 -7.72 -5.79 -9.69
C ASP A 134 -7.42 -7.24 -9.28
N PRO A 135 -8.30 -8.21 -9.58
CA PRO A 135 -8.11 -9.60 -9.19
C PRO A 135 -6.89 -10.30 -9.80
N HIS A 136 -6.31 -9.74 -10.87
CA HIS A 136 -5.12 -10.27 -11.55
C HIS A 136 -3.81 -9.64 -11.07
N VAL A 137 -3.90 -8.57 -10.28
CA VAL A 137 -2.78 -8.00 -9.55
C VAL A 137 -2.71 -8.70 -8.21
N LYS A 138 -1.53 -9.20 -7.89
CA LYS A 138 -1.22 -9.79 -6.60
C LYS A 138 -0.17 -8.92 -5.93
N THR A 139 -0.49 -8.52 -4.72
CA THR A 139 0.42 -7.86 -3.79
C THR A 139 0.45 -8.67 -2.50
N GLY A 140 1.02 -8.10 -1.46
CA GLY A 140 1.32 -8.79 -0.21
C GLY A 140 0.11 -9.26 0.58
N GLY A 141 0.27 -9.26 1.90
CA GLY A 141 -0.79 -9.54 2.85
C GLY A 141 -1.22 -8.27 3.57
N TYR A 142 -1.71 -8.48 4.79
CA TYR A 142 -2.03 -7.43 5.72
C TYR A 142 -1.92 -7.97 7.16
N ALA A 143 -1.53 -7.09 8.08
CA ALA A 143 -1.73 -7.34 9.50
C ALA A 143 -3.22 -7.14 9.84
N TYR A 144 -3.79 -8.04 10.63
CA TYR A 144 -5.17 -7.91 11.12
C TYR A 144 -5.33 -8.36 12.56
N ILE A 145 -6.43 -7.90 13.14
CA ILE A 145 -7.03 -8.45 14.36
C ILE A 145 -8.38 -9.04 14.02
N ASP A 146 -8.75 -10.11 14.72
CA ASP A 146 -10.06 -10.73 14.62
C ASP A 146 -10.83 -10.48 15.91
N SER A 147 -11.92 -9.71 15.83
CA SER A 147 -12.77 -9.39 17.00
C SER A 147 -13.75 -10.50 17.35
N GLU A 148 -13.64 -11.68 16.73
CA GLU A 148 -14.48 -12.84 17.05
C GLU A 148 -14.22 -13.35 18.48
N ALA A 149 -15.23 -13.99 19.08
CA ALA A 149 -15.10 -14.64 20.38
C ALA A 149 -13.88 -15.60 20.39
N PRO A 150 -13.07 -15.62 21.47
CA PRO A 150 -13.39 -15.16 22.82
C PRO A 150 -13.01 -13.71 23.15
N ARG A 151 -12.67 -12.87 22.15
CA ARG A 151 -12.29 -11.47 22.40
C ARG A 151 -13.33 -10.72 23.22
N LEU A 152 -12.87 -9.95 24.20
CA LEU A 152 -13.71 -9.14 25.07
C LEU A 152 -13.68 -7.66 24.69
N SER A 153 -14.77 -6.95 24.99
CA SER A 153 -14.82 -5.50 24.76
C SER A 153 -13.79 -4.77 25.61
N GLY A 154 -12.95 -3.98 24.96
CA GLY A 154 -11.87 -3.22 25.61
C GLY A 154 -10.49 -3.88 25.50
N GLU A 155 -10.41 -5.16 25.11
CA GLU A 155 -9.13 -5.80 24.82
C GLU A 155 -8.43 -5.08 23.66
N THR A 156 -7.12 -4.91 23.78
CA THR A 156 -6.29 -4.16 22.83
C THR A 156 -5.16 -5.03 22.29
N ALA A 157 -4.81 -4.81 21.02
CA ALA A 157 -3.64 -5.37 20.37
C ALA A 157 -2.82 -4.23 19.76
N ARG A 158 -1.51 -4.22 19.98
CA ARG A 158 -0.61 -3.14 19.56
C ARG A 158 0.49 -3.70 18.68
N LEU A 159 0.56 -3.14 17.47
CA LEU A 159 1.64 -3.39 16.53
C LEU A 159 2.58 -2.17 16.54
N VAL A 160 3.84 -2.39 16.87
CA VAL A 160 4.83 -1.36 17.19
C VAL A 160 5.94 -1.39 16.15
N SER A 161 6.30 -0.22 15.60
CA SER A 161 7.43 -0.11 14.69
C SER A 161 8.76 -0.12 15.45
N ASP A 162 9.86 -0.30 14.72
CA ASP A 162 11.17 0.13 15.20
C ASP A 162 11.19 1.62 15.59
N VAL A 163 12.18 1.99 16.41
CA VAL A 163 12.41 3.38 16.81
C VAL A 163 12.82 4.19 15.59
N LEU A 164 11.99 5.19 15.25
CA LEU A 164 12.26 6.11 14.15
C LEU A 164 13.28 7.17 14.59
N GLN A 165 14.28 7.43 13.75
CA GLN A 165 15.24 8.50 14.00
C GLN A 165 14.58 9.88 13.93
N PRO A 166 14.98 10.84 14.80
CA PRO A 166 14.48 12.20 14.75
C PRO A 166 14.72 12.87 13.39
N ARG A 167 13.76 13.70 12.95
CA ARG A 167 13.86 14.47 11.70
C ARG A 167 13.36 15.90 11.95
N GLU A 168 14.07 16.88 11.40
CA GLU A 168 13.66 18.30 11.41
C GLU A 168 12.47 18.55 10.46
N GLU A 169 12.38 17.76 9.39
CA GLU A 169 11.32 17.89 8.39
C GLU A 169 10.08 17.05 8.75
N PRO A 170 8.86 17.54 8.45
CA PRO A 170 7.63 16.78 8.68
C PRO A 170 7.63 15.42 7.97
N LEU A 171 7.30 14.35 8.72
CA LEU A 171 7.13 13.01 8.17
C LEU A 171 5.66 12.76 7.78
N CYS A 172 5.43 12.31 6.54
CA CYS A 172 4.10 11.90 6.08
C CYS A 172 3.92 10.39 6.28
N PHE A 173 3.15 10.00 7.29
CA PHE A 173 2.78 8.59 7.52
C PHE A 173 1.46 8.26 6.83
N HIS A 174 1.46 7.31 5.90
CA HIS A 174 0.29 6.87 5.15
C HIS A 174 0.13 5.36 5.20
N PHE A 175 -1.10 4.89 5.36
CA PHE A 175 -1.43 3.47 5.40
C PHE A 175 -2.86 3.25 4.92
N TRP A 176 -3.17 2.00 4.58
CA TRP A 176 -4.52 1.59 4.21
C TRP A 176 -5.21 0.91 5.40
N VAL A 177 -6.52 1.11 5.53
CA VAL A 177 -7.32 0.52 6.62
C VAL A 177 -8.59 -0.12 6.08
N ASN A 178 -8.90 -1.31 6.58
CA ASN A 178 -10.19 -1.98 6.38
C ASN A 178 -10.79 -2.34 7.75
N MET A 179 -11.85 -1.64 8.14
CA MET A 179 -12.62 -1.93 9.35
C MET A 179 -14.08 -2.19 8.94
N HIS A 180 -14.37 -3.42 8.55
CA HIS A 180 -15.67 -3.84 8.04
C HIS A 180 -16.18 -5.08 8.77
N GLY A 181 -17.33 -4.98 9.44
CA GLY A 181 -17.93 -6.06 10.25
C GLY A 181 -18.49 -5.54 11.58
N GLY A 182 -19.31 -6.35 12.26
CA GLY A 182 -19.78 -6.05 13.62
C GLY A 182 -18.76 -6.45 14.69
N GLY A 183 -18.85 -5.83 15.88
CA GLY A 183 -17.94 -6.12 17.00
C GLY A 183 -16.58 -5.41 16.93
N LEU A 184 -16.35 -4.60 15.89
CA LEU A 184 -15.15 -3.79 15.77
C LEU A 184 -15.14 -2.63 16.77
N GLY A 185 -13.99 -2.44 17.41
CA GLY A 185 -13.71 -1.29 18.26
C GLY A 185 -13.12 -0.12 17.46
N THR A 186 -12.05 0.47 18.00
CA THR A 186 -11.36 1.63 17.41
C THR A 186 -9.94 1.28 17.02
N LEU A 187 -9.50 1.68 15.81
CA LEU A 187 -8.08 1.72 15.46
C LEU A 187 -7.50 3.06 15.87
N ARG A 188 -6.40 3.06 16.63
CA ARG A 188 -5.70 4.27 17.08
C ARG A 188 -4.23 4.15 16.73
N TYR A 189 -3.65 5.19 16.12
CA TYR A 189 -2.21 5.35 16.05
C TYR A 189 -1.74 6.30 17.16
N ARG A 190 -0.57 6.02 17.75
CA ARG A 190 0.09 6.86 18.75
C ARG A 190 1.56 7.00 18.37
N ALA A 191 2.10 8.20 18.47
CA ALA A 191 3.53 8.46 18.37
C ALA A 191 4.06 8.76 19.78
N THR A 192 5.05 7.99 20.22
CA THR A 192 5.67 8.14 21.55
C THR A 192 7.09 8.64 21.38
N LEU A 193 7.44 9.71 22.09
CA LEU A 193 8.82 10.21 22.13
C LEU A 193 9.59 9.44 23.21
N LEU A 194 10.68 8.78 22.82
CA LEU A 194 11.65 8.25 23.78
C LEU A 194 12.55 9.40 24.21
N ILE A 195 12.41 9.83 25.45
CA ILE A 195 13.33 10.80 26.06
C ILE A 195 14.34 9.97 26.85
N ASP A 196 15.57 9.89 26.35
CA ASP A 196 16.67 9.31 27.13
C ASP A 196 16.98 10.26 28.31
N CYS A 197 16.61 9.83 29.52
CA CYS A 197 16.90 10.54 30.76
C CYS A 197 18.40 10.50 31.15
N LEU A 198 19.32 10.42 30.20
CA LEU A 198 20.77 10.40 30.41
C LEU A 198 21.46 11.49 29.59
N SER A 199 21.07 12.74 29.84
CA SER A 199 21.95 13.89 29.59
C SER A 199 21.89 14.81 30.80
N ASN A 200 22.88 14.67 31.67
CA ASN A 200 23.14 15.54 32.81
C ASN A 200 24.54 16.13 32.62
#